data_AF-A0A659XYB5-F1
#
_entry.id   AF-A0A659XYB5-F1
#
_cell.length_a   1.000
_cell.length_b   1.000
_cell.length_c   1.000
_cell.angle_alpha   90.00
_cell.angle_beta   90.00
_cell.angle_gamma   90.00
#
_symmetry.space_group_name_H-M   'P 1'
#
loop_
_entity.id
_entity.type
_entity.pdbx_description
1 polymer ?
#
loop_
_entity_poly.entity_id
_entity_poly.type
_entity_poly.pdbx_seq_one_letter_code
_entity_poly.pdbx_strand_id
1 'polypeptide(L)'
;PYETVITHGFTMDEEGRKMSKSLGNTVVPQDVIKQSGADILRLWVVTTDYWEDQRLGKNVLQTNIDAYRKLRNTIRWMLGTLAHDDGEDVPLDKM
;
A
#
# COMPACT_ATOMS: atom_id res chain seq x y z
N PRO A 1 -25.90 5.34 -19.48
CA PRO A 1 -25.18 4.05 -19.69
C PRO A 1 -24.47 3.49 -18.44
N TYR A 2 -24.32 4.25 -17.34
CA TYR A 2 -23.76 3.76 -16.08
C TYR A 2 -24.49 4.43 -14.90
N GLU A 3 -24.60 3.74 -13.75
CA GLU A 3 -25.19 4.29 -12.51
C GLU A 3 -24.19 5.12 -11.70
N THR A 4 -22.89 4.82 -11.77
CA THR A 4 -21.82 5.59 -11.13
C THR A 4 -20.53 5.46 -11.93
N VAL A 5 -19.77 6.56 -11.99
CA VAL A 5 -18.45 6.64 -12.65
C VAL A 5 -17.45 7.16 -11.63
N ILE A 6 -16.37 6.42 -11.43
CA ILE A 6 -15.25 6.81 -10.57
C ILE A 6 -14.07 7.13 -11.48
N THR A 7 -13.50 8.31 -11.30
CA THR A 7 -12.31 8.78 -12.02
C THR A 7 -11.15 8.90 -11.05
N HIS A 8 -9.93 8.74 -11.55
CA HIS A 8 -8.71 8.96 -10.78
C HIS A 8 -7.78 9.92 -11.52
N GLY A 9 -6.93 10.63 -10.76
CA GLY A 9 -5.85 11.45 -11.30
C GLY A 9 -4.76 10.64 -11.99
N PHE A 10 -3.81 11.33 -12.59
CA PHE A 10 -2.63 10.73 -13.21
C PHE A 10 -1.53 10.46 -12.19
N THR A 11 -0.74 9.42 -12.43
CA THR A 11 0.50 9.19 -11.69
C THR A 11 1.64 9.99 -12.32
N MET A 12 2.20 10.90 -11.55
CA MET A 12 3.27 11.83 -11.91
C MET A 12 4.58 11.39 -11.25
N ASP A 13 5.72 11.86 -11.79
CA ASP A 13 7.00 11.65 -11.12
C ASP A 13 7.09 12.42 -9.78
N GLU A 14 8.16 12.21 -9.04
CA GLU A 14 8.38 12.84 -7.73
C GLU A 14 8.39 14.38 -7.79
N GLU A 15 8.84 14.95 -8.91
CA GLU A 15 8.88 16.39 -9.17
C GLU A 15 7.51 16.93 -9.64
N GLY A 16 6.54 16.06 -9.92
CA GLY A 16 5.21 16.42 -10.42
C GLY A 16 5.17 16.64 -11.93
N ARG A 17 6.12 16.07 -12.67
CA ARG A 17 6.12 16.04 -14.13
C ARG A 17 5.45 14.77 -14.62
N LYS A 18 4.87 14.83 -15.82
CA LYS A 18 4.30 13.66 -16.47
C LYS A 18 5.36 12.58 -16.67
N MET A 19 5.03 11.34 -16.32
CA MET A 19 5.91 10.21 -16.58
C MET A 19 6.05 9.97 -18.09
N SER A 20 7.29 9.77 -18.52
CA SER A 20 7.65 9.47 -19.90
C SER A 20 8.81 8.48 -19.93
N LYS A 21 8.71 7.51 -20.85
CA LYS A 21 9.79 6.55 -21.10
C LYS A 21 11.05 7.22 -21.64
N SER A 22 10.92 8.28 -22.45
CA SER A 22 12.06 8.99 -23.02
C SER A 22 12.77 9.89 -22.01
N LEU A 23 12.06 10.40 -20.99
CA LEU A 23 12.67 11.17 -19.90
C LEU A 23 13.27 10.27 -18.82
N GLY A 24 12.98 8.96 -18.83
CA GLY A 24 13.47 8.02 -17.81
C GLY A 24 12.89 8.24 -16.41
N ASN A 25 11.89 9.11 -16.26
CA ASN A 25 11.23 9.43 -14.99
C ASN A 25 10.01 8.52 -14.68
N THR A 26 9.93 7.36 -15.34
CA THR A 26 8.83 6.41 -15.17
C THR A 26 9.15 5.43 -14.05
N VAL A 27 8.24 5.26 -13.10
CA VAL A 27 8.30 4.18 -12.12
C VAL A 27 7.59 2.96 -12.71
N VAL A 28 8.36 1.90 -13.01
CA VAL A 28 7.81 0.66 -13.58
C VAL A 28 7.31 -0.23 -12.44
N PRO A 29 6.00 -0.62 -12.42
CA PRO A 29 5.44 -1.41 -11.34
C PRO A 29 6.18 -2.74 -11.10
N GLN A 30 6.62 -3.40 -12.18
CA GLN A 30 7.34 -4.67 -12.10
C GLN A 30 8.66 -4.55 -11.34
N ASP A 31 9.36 -3.43 -11.44
CA ASP A 31 10.63 -3.23 -10.75
C ASP A 31 10.41 -3.02 -9.25
N VAL A 32 9.36 -2.27 -8.89
CA VAL A 32 8.96 -2.08 -7.49
C VAL A 32 8.52 -3.41 -6.87
N ILE A 33 7.72 -4.21 -7.58
CA ILE A 33 7.26 -5.52 -7.11
C ILE A 33 8.45 -6.45 -6.84
N LYS A 34 9.43 -6.48 -7.75
CA LYS A 34 10.64 -7.29 -7.58
C LYS A 34 11.48 -6.86 -6.37
N GLN A 35 11.54 -5.56 -6.09
CA GLN A 35 12.36 -5.02 -4.99
C GLN A 35 11.68 -5.11 -3.63
N SER A 36 10.37 -4.86 -3.55
CA SER A 36 9.68 -4.59 -2.28
C SER A 36 8.39 -5.39 -2.09
N GLY A 37 7.93 -6.12 -3.11
CA GLY A 37 6.67 -6.85 -3.11
C GLY A 37 5.48 -6.01 -3.59
N ALA A 38 4.43 -6.69 -4.05
CA ALA A 38 3.25 -6.04 -4.63
C ALA A 38 2.42 -5.25 -3.62
N ASP A 39 2.43 -5.64 -2.34
CA ASP A 39 1.61 -5.00 -1.33
C ASP A 39 2.08 -3.60 -0.96
N ILE A 40 3.34 -3.26 -1.23
CA ILE A 40 3.84 -1.88 -1.07
C ILE A 40 3.12 -0.93 -2.04
N LEU A 41 2.94 -1.34 -3.30
CA LEU A 41 2.18 -0.54 -4.27
C LEU A 41 0.70 -0.46 -3.88
N ARG A 42 0.11 -1.56 -3.43
CA ARG A 42 -1.30 -1.57 -3.00
C ARG A 42 -1.53 -0.66 -1.79
N LEU A 43 -0.61 -0.72 -0.81
CA LEU A 43 -0.67 0.15 0.36
C LEU A 43 -0.59 1.62 -0.06
N TRP A 44 0.34 1.96 -0.96
CA TRP A 44 0.44 3.31 -1.50
C TRP A 44 -0.87 3.77 -2.16
N VAL A 45 -1.46 2.96 -3.04
CA VAL A 45 -2.73 3.28 -3.72
C VAL A 45 -3.86 3.55 -2.70
N VAL A 46 -3.98 2.71 -1.67
CA VAL A 46 -5.04 2.86 -0.65
C VAL A 46 -4.82 4.11 0.22
N THR A 47 -3.57 4.51 0.45
CA THR A 47 -3.24 5.68 1.27
C THR A 47 -3.31 7.00 0.52
N THR A 48 -3.40 6.99 -0.81
CA THR A 48 -3.34 8.20 -1.63
C THR A 48 -4.73 8.64 -2.07
N ASP A 49 -5.00 9.94 -2.02
CA ASP A 49 -6.22 10.50 -2.58
C ASP A 49 -6.22 10.35 -4.11
N TYR A 50 -7.21 9.63 -4.64
CA TYR A 50 -7.31 9.33 -6.07
C TYR A 50 -7.98 10.46 -6.86
N TRP A 51 -8.61 11.43 -6.21
CA TRP A 51 -9.23 12.56 -6.91
C TRP A 51 -8.21 13.52 -7.53
N GLU A 52 -7.00 13.58 -6.98
CA GLU A 52 -5.90 14.43 -7.45
C GLU A 52 -4.81 13.64 -8.18
N ASP A 53 -3.95 14.37 -8.90
CA ASP A 53 -2.76 13.80 -9.51
C ASP A 53 -1.76 13.35 -8.43
N GLN A 54 -1.33 12.10 -8.52
CA GLN A 54 -0.53 11.44 -7.48
C GLN A 54 0.95 11.44 -7.85
N ARG A 55 1.81 11.89 -6.94
CA ARG A 55 3.26 11.85 -7.13
C ARG A 55 3.82 10.52 -6.66
N LEU A 56 4.53 9.82 -7.54
CA LEU A 56 5.18 8.56 -7.24
C LEU A 56 6.68 8.66 -7.50
N GLY A 57 7.44 8.53 -6.41
CA GLY A 57 8.89 8.63 -6.40
C GLY A 57 9.52 7.63 -5.43
N LYS A 58 10.85 7.64 -5.36
CA LYS A 58 11.58 6.70 -4.48
C LYS A 58 11.30 6.99 -3.01
N ASN A 59 11.17 8.27 -2.63
CA ASN A 59 10.89 8.64 -1.25
C ASN A 59 9.49 8.18 -0.81
N VAL A 60 8.46 8.38 -1.65
CA VAL A 60 7.09 7.92 -1.37
C VAL A 60 7.05 6.40 -1.21
N LEU A 61 7.73 5.66 -2.09
CA LEU A 61 7.84 4.21 -1.98
C LEU A 61 8.55 3.80 -0.69
N GLN A 62 9.65 4.46 -0.33
CA GLN A 62 10.38 4.17 0.90
C GLN A 62 9.51 4.40 2.14
N THR A 63 8.75 5.48 2.19
CA THR A 63 7.79 5.75 3.28
C THR A 63 6.75 4.63 3.39
N ASN A 64 6.22 4.15 2.27
CA ASN A 64 5.26 3.03 2.25
C ASN A 64 5.89 1.70 2.70
N ILE A 65 7.14 1.44 2.33
CA ILE A 65 7.89 0.26 2.79
C ILE A 65 8.04 0.27 4.30
N ASP A 66 8.40 1.41 4.88
CA ASP A 66 8.60 1.52 6.33
C ASP A 66 7.27 1.45 7.09
N ALA A 67 6.20 2.05 6.55
CA ALA A 67 4.85 1.91 7.08
C ALA A 67 4.39 0.44 7.07
N TYR A 68 4.60 -0.26 5.95
CA TYR A 68 4.28 -1.69 5.82
C TYR A 68 5.08 -2.54 6.81
N ARG A 69 6.40 -2.31 6.94
CA ARG A 69 7.25 -3.02 7.91
C ARG A 69 6.78 -2.81 9.33
N LYS A 70 6.40 -1.58 9.68
CA LYS A 70 5.85 -1.25 11.01
C LYS A 70 4.55 -2.02 11.26
N LEU A 71 3.61 -1.95 10.33
CA LEU A 71 2.33 -2.68 10.40
C LEU A 71 2.57 -4.19 10.59
N ARG A 72 3.41 -4.79 9.73
CA ARG A 72 3.74 -6.21 9.79
C ARG A 72 4.37 -6.59 11.13
N ASN A 73 5.29 -5.78 11.64
CA ASN A 73 5.96 -6.05 12.91
C ASN A 73 5.02 -5.92 14.10
N THR A 74 4.10 -4.96 14.07
CA THR A 74 3.06 -4.82 15.10
C THR A 74 2.14 -6.04 15.11
N ILE A 75 1.66 -6.48 13.94
CA ILE A 75 0.84 -7.71 13.84
C ILE A 75 1.62 -8.93 14.31
N ARG A 76 2.88 -9.08 13.88
CA ARG A 76 3.74 -10.18 14.32
C ARG A 76 3.94 -10.19 15.83
N TRP A 77 4.10 -9.02 16.45
CA TRP A 77 4.23 -8.91 17.90
C TRP A 77 2.94 -9.33 18.61
N MET A 78 1.78 -8.84 18.17
CA MET A 78 0.47 -9.22 18.72
C MET A 78 0.24 -10.74 18.62
N LEU A 79 0.51 -11.33 17.46
CA LEU A 79 0.41 -12.79 17.27
C LEU A 79 1.41 -13.56 18.13
N GLY A 80 2.61 -13.04 18.33
CA GLY A 80 3.62 -13.65 19.20
C GLY A 80 3.19 -13.64 20.67
N THR A 81 2.50 -12.60 21.14
CA THR A 81 1.96 -12.54 22.50
C THR A 81 0.83 -13.54 22.71
N LEU A 82 0.03 -13.81 21.68
CA LEU A 82 -1.08 -14.78 21.71
C LEU A 82 -0.64 -16.23 21.46
N ALA A 83 0.64 -16.51 21.22
CA ALA A 83 1.12 -17.85 20.87
C ALA A 83 0.95 -18.90 22.01
N HIS A 84 0.67 -18.44 23.23
CA HIS A 84 0.42 -19.27 24.41
C HIS A 84 -0.99 -19.07 24.97
N ASP A 85 -1.85 -18.37 24.23
CA ASP A 85 -3.24 -18.15 24.60
C ASP A 85 -4.10 -19.26 23.99
N ASP A 86 -4.59 -20.16 24.83
CA ASP A 86 -5.48 -21.26 24.43
C ASP A 86 -6.94 -20.78 24.28
N GLY A 87 -7.21 -19.49 24.56
CA GLY A 87 -8.54 -18.91 24.55
C GLY A 87 -9.41 -19.36 25.74
N GLU A 88 -10.54 -18.69 25.92
CA GLU A 88 -11.60 -19.18 26.82
C GLU A 88 -12.61 -20.00 26.00
N ASP A 89 -12.99 -21.17 26.52
CA ASP A 89 -14.12 -21.94 25.97
C ASP A 89 -15.41 -21.16 26.23
N VAL A 90 -15.86 -20.38 25.24
CA VAL A 90 -17.13 -19.67 25.29
C VAL A 90 -18.24 -20.58 24.75
N PRO A 91 -19.28 -20.91 25.56
CA PRO A 91 -20.44 -21.66 25.09
C PRO A 91 -21.10 -20.96 23.88
N LEU A 92 -21.49 -21.75 22.86
CA LEU A 92 -22.06 -21.23 21.59
C LEU A 92 -23.31 -20.35 21.79
N ASP A 93 -24.04 -20.56 22.89
CA ASP A 93 -25.20 -19.76 23.30
C ASP A 93 -24.85 -18.33 23.77
N LYS A 94 -23.56 -18.05 23.97
CA LYS A 94 -23.03 -16.75 24.44
C LYS A 94 -22.08 -16.05 23.46
N MET A 95 -21.83 -16.65 22.28
CA MET A 95 -21.15 -16.01 21.15
C MET A 95 -22.14 -15.18 20.32
#